data_AF-A0A9D4FRL1-F1
#
_entry.id   AF-A0A9D4FRL1-F1
#
_cell.length_a   1.000
_cell.length_b   1.000
_cell.length_c   1.000
_cell.angle_alpha   90.00
_cell.angle_beta   90.00
_cell.angle_gamma   90.00
#
_symmetry.space_group_name_H-M   'P 1'
#
loop_
_entity.id
_entity.type
_entity.pdbx_description
1 polymer ?
#
loop_
_entity_poly.entity_id
_entity_poly.type
_entity_poly.pdbx_seq_one_letter_code
_entity_poly.pdbx_strand_id
1 'polypeptide(L)'
;MASPRDIILEVAKKGGFPMPLKDLQIEALLCVIEKRDIMAILPTGYGKSLIYQLAPLILKDYYNLQKSVCIVLTPLNSIMQYQIIALQKIGVQACCVDYNCQGGQALFDDDDDEGGAKSDGDVILTVPMSDIADGKFTLVYSHPEALLSTDTGKSLIQNMENKKIISCIAVDEAHMILE
;
A
#
# COMPACT_ATOMS: atom_id res chain seq x y z
N MET A 1 -13.22 -23.37 10.13
CA MET A 1 -12.61 -22.26 9.37
C MET A 1 -13.06 -20.97 10.01
N ALA A 2 -12.15 -20.01 10.24
CA ALA A 2 -12.52 -18.66 10.64
C ALA A 2 -13.37 -18.02 9.52
N SER A 3 -14.36 -17.20 9.85
CA SER A 3 -15.13 -16.50 8.82
C SER A 3 -14.25 -15.44 8.12
N PRO A 4 -14.56 -15.03 6.87
CA PRO A 4 -13.84 -13.94 6.22
C PRO A 4 -13.80 -12.67 7.07
N ARG A 5 -14.88 -12.40 7.83
CA ARG A 5 -14.96 -11.28 8.77
C ARG A 5 -13.94 -11.44 9.92
N ASP A 6 -13.81 -12.63 10.48
CA ASP A 6 -12.85 -12.88 11.57
C ASP A 6 -11.41 -12.67 11.10
N ILE A 7 -11.10 -13.11 9.86
CA ILE A 7 -9.78 -12.91 9.25
C ILE A 7 -9.48 -11.42 9.08
N ILE A 8 -10.44 -10.62 8.59
CA ILE A 8 -10.29 -9.16 8.48
C ILE A 8 -9.93 -8.53 9.84
N LEU A 9 -10.68 -8.88 10.88
CA LEU A 9 -10.48 -8.32 12.23
C LEU A 9 -9.15 -8.79 12.85
N GLU A 10 -8.76 -10.04 12.62
CA GLU A 10 -7.51 -10.60 13.11
C GLU A 10 -6.31 -9.94 12.44
N VAL A 11 -6.33 -9.77 11.11
CA VAL A 11 -5.27 -9.10 10.35
C VAL A 11 -5.15 -7.64 10.76
N ALA A 12 -6.26 -6.91 10.87
CA ALA A 12 -6.25 -5.52 11.30
C ALA A 12 -5.65 -5.35 12.71
N LYS A 13 -6.04 -6.23 13.65
CA LYS A 13 -5.52 -6.23 15.01
C LYS A 13 -4.02 -6.58 15.07
N LYS A 14 -3.60 -7.64 14.37
CA LYS A 14 -2.19 -8.07 14.33
C LYS A 14 -1.29 -7.03 13.65
N GLY A 15 -1.78 -6.37 12.61
CA GLY A 15 -1.05 -5.33 11.89
C GLY A 15 -1.02 -3.97 12.57
N GLY A 16 -1.58 -3.80 13.77
CA GLY A 16 -1.54 -2.53 14.50
C GLY A 16 -2.43 -1.43 13.92
N PHE A 17 -3.44 -1.79 13.11
CA PHE A 17 -4.34 -0.81 12.50
C PHE A 17 -5.35 -0.24 13.52
N PRO A 18 -5.90 0.96 13.28
CA PRO A 18 -6.94 1.55 14.12
C PRO A 18 -8.17 0.64 14.26
N MET A 19 -8.65 0.48 15.48
CA MET A 19 -9.80 -0.37 15.84
C MET A 19 -10.81 0.41 16.69
N PRO A 20 -12.12 0.10 16.60
CA PRO A 20 -12.73 -0.92 15.72
C PRO A 20 -12.85 -0.45 14.27
N LEU A 21 -12.83 -1.39 13.32
CA LEU A 21 -13.19 -1.11 11.93
C LEU A 21 -14.69 -0.76 11.82
N LYS A 22 -15.01 0.21 10.97
CA LYS A 22 -16.38 0.63 10.67
C LYS A 22 -17.05 -0.34 9.71
N ASP A 23 -18.39 -0.41 9.75
CA ASP A 23 -19.15 -1.39 8.97
C ASP A 23 -18.87 -1.32 7.47
N LEU A 24 -18.84 -0.12 6.87
CA LEU A 24 -18.58 0.03 5.44
C LEU A 24 -17.12 -0.30 5.05
N GLN A 25 -16.17 -0.22 6.00
CA GLN A 25 -14.80 -0.69 5.75
C GLN A 25 -14.76 -2.23 5.69
N ILE A 26 -15.47 -2.90 6.60
CA ILE A 26 -15.58 -4.35 6.63
C ILE A 26 -16.30 -4.84 5.37
N GLU A 27 -17.41 -4.21 4.99
CA GLU A 27 -18.15 -4.55 3.78
C GLU A 27 -17.29 -4.42 2.52
N ALA A 28 -16.55 -3.30 2.39
CA ALA A 28 -15.60 -3.11 1.29
C ALA A 28 -14.51 -4.21 1.26
N LEU A 29 -13.94 -4.55 2.41
CA LEU A 29 -12.92 -5.59 2.52
C LEU A 29 -13.46 -7.00 2.19
N LEU A 30 -14.72 -7.29 2.56
CA LEU A 30 -15.38 -8.54 2.16
C LEU A 30 -15.54 -8.62 0.64
N CYS A 31 -15.96 -7.54 -0.02
CA CYS A 31 -16.01 -7.48 -1.49
C CYS A 31 -14.63 -7.70 -2.13
N VAL A 32 -13.57 -7.12 -1.54
CA VAL A 32 -12.18 -7.32 -2.00
C VAL A 32 -11.76 -8.78 -1.86
N ILE A 33 -12.08 -9.44 -0.74
CA ILE A 33 -11.84 -10.88 -0.57
C ILE A 33 -12.55 -11.66 -1.68
N GLU A 34 -13.78 -11.30 -2.02
CA GLU A 34 -14.56 -11.94 -3.10
C GLU A 34 -14.06 -11.63 -4.52
N LYS A 35 -12.96 -10.87 -4.66
CA LYS A 35 -12.41 -10.40 -5.95
C LYS A 35 -13.40 -9.58 -6.76
N ARG A 36 -14.25 -8.80 -6.07
CA ARG A 36 -15.17 -7.85 -6.71
C ARG A 36 -14.57 -6.46 -6.74
N ASP A 37 -14.77 -5.77 -7.85
CA ASP A 37 -14.47 -4.35 -7.97
C ASP A 37 -15.44 -3.53 -7.11
N ILE A 38 -14.91 -2.52 -6.41
CA ILE A 38 -15.69 -1.67 -5.51
C ILE A 38 -15.42 -0.19 -5.76
N MET A 39 -16.47 0.61 -5.62
CA MET A 39 -16.38 2.06 -5.54
C MET A 39 -16.79 2.50 -4.12
N ALA A 40 -15.81 2.87 -3.30
CA ALA A 40 -16.05 3.26 -1.91
C ALA A 40 -16.39 4.76 -1.78
N ILE A 41 -17.68 5.09 -1.86
CA ILE A 41 -18.18 6.47 -1.66
C ILE A 41 -18.43 6.71 -0.17
N LEU A 42 -17.40 7.19 0.53
CA LEU A 42 -17.43 7.44 1.98
C LEU A 42 -17.09 8.90 2.28
N PRO A 43 -17.56 9.50 3.39
CA PRO A 43 -17.19 10.87 3.75
C PRO A 43 -15.70 11.00 4.11
N THR A 44 -15.19 12.23 4.09
CA THR A 44 -13.83 12.53 4.59
C THR A 44 -13.72 12.17 6.07
N GLY A 45 -12.56 11.65 6.48
CA GLY A 45 -12.36 11.16 7.86
C GLY A 45 -13.06 9.83 8.17
N TYR A 46 -13.78 9.21 7.22
CA TYR A 46 -14.33 7.88 7.44
C TYR A 46 -13.24 6.81 7.59
N GLY A 47 -12.04 7.06 7.03
CA GLY A 47 -10.92 6.13 7.02
C GLY A 47 -10.93 5.24 5.77
N LYS A 48 -11.13 5.85 4.59
CA LYS A 48 -11.11 5.15 3.29
C LYS A 48 -9.79 4.43 3.05
N SER A 49 -8.68 5.03 3.47
CA SER A 49 -7.34 4.47 3.30
C SER A 49 -7.15 3.09 3.94
N LEU A 50 -7.81 2.84 5.07
CA LEU A 50 -7.73 1.56 5.76
C LEU A 50 -8.20 0.40 4.88
N ILE A 51 -9.11 0.63 3.93
CA ILE A 51 -9.60 -0.41 3.03
C ILE A 51 -8.46 -0.90 2.13
N TYR A 52 -7.78 -0.01 1.40
CA TYR A 52 -6.69 -0.43 0.51
C TYR A 52 -5.39 -0.75 1.27
N GLN A 53 -5.19 -0.21 2.47
CA GLN A 53 -4.03 -0.53 3.31
C GLN A 53 -4.12 -1.95 3.90
N LEU A 54 -5.32 -2.38 4.31
CA LEU A 54 -5.54 -3.73 4.83
C LEU A 54 -5.69 -4.78 3.72
N ALA A 55 -6.24 -4.39 2.56
CA ALA A 55 -6.50 -5.30 1.44
C ALA A 55 -5.35 -6.27 1.11
N PRO A 56 -4.10 -5.83 0.86
CA PRO A 56 -3.04 -6.77 0.49
C PRO A 56 -2.67 -7.74 1.62
N LEU A 57 -2.76 -7.31 2.89
CA LEU A 57 -2.49 -8.16 4.05
C LEU A 57 -3.58 -9.22 4.22
N ILE A 58 -4.84 -8.81 4.07
CA ILE A 58 -5.99 -9.72 4.14
C ILE A 58 -5.95 -10.72 2.99
N LEU A 59 -5.68 -10.26 1.76
CA LEU A 59 -5.59 -11.14 0.59
C LEU A 59 -4.43 -12.13 0.73
N LYS A 60 -3.30 -11.70 1.31
CA LYS A 60 -2.17 -12.57 1.61
C LYS A 60 -2.58 -13.71 2.54
N ASP A 61 -3.18 -13.39 3.67
CA ASP A 61 -3.55 -14.37 4.69
C ASP A 61 -4.71 -15.26 4.22
N TYR A 62 -5.75 -14.67 3.62
CA TYR A 62 -6.95 -15.38 3.18
C TYR A 62 -6.67 -16.37 2.05
N TYR A 63 -5.84 -15.98 1.07
CA TYR A 63 -5.48 -16.82 -0.08
C TYR A 63 -4.16 -17.57 0.09
N ASN A 64 -3.51 -17.47 1.26
CA ASN A 64 -2.20 -18.06 1.56
C ASN A 64 -1.13 -17.72 0.50
N LEU A 65 -1.07 -16.43 0.12
CA LEU A 65 -0.14 -15.93 -0.87
C LEU A 65 1.25 -15.74 -0.27
N GLN A 66 2.29 -16.03 -1.06
CA GLN A 66 3.67 -15.74 -0.65
C GLN A 66 3.92 -14.23 -0.57
N LYS A 67 3.41 -13.49 -1.54
CA LYS A 67 3.51 -12.03 -1.65
C LYS A 67 2.19 -11.45 -2.12
N SER A 68 1.91 -10.23 -1.66
CA SER A 68 0.67 -9.52 -1.96
C SER A 68 0.97 -8.03 -1.92
N VAL A 69 0.92 -7.39 -3.09
CA VAL A 69 1.22 -5.97 -3.28
C VAL A 69 -0.07 -5.25 -3.66
N CYS A 70 -0.32 -4.10 -3.03
CA CYS A 70 -1.33 -3.14 -3.45
C CYS A 70 -0.64 -1.96 -4.16
N ILE A 71 -1.06 -1.66 -5.38
CA ILE A 71 -0.66 -0.43 -6.07
C ILE A 71 -1.70 0.64 -5.75
N VAL A 72 -1.28 1.74 -5.15
CA VAL A 72 -2.15 2.88 -4.82
C VAL A 72 -1.84 4.02 -5.78
N LEU A 73 -2.78 4.31 -6.68
CA LEU A 73 -2.74 5.47 -7.55
C LEU A 73 -3.31 6.66 -6.79
N THR A 74 -2.53 7.71 -6.57
CA THR A 74 -2.98 8.90 -5.85
C THR A 74 -2.33 10.17 -6.41
N PRO A 75 -3.07 11.28 -6.56
CA PRO A 75 -2.56 12.52 -7.15
C PRO A 75 -1.80 13.42 -6.15
N LEU A 76 -1.80 13.12 -4.85
CA LEU A 76 -1.34 14.03 -3.80
C LEU A 76 -0.05 13.57 -3.09
N ASN A 77 1.08 14.17 -3.48
CA ASN A 77 2.42 13.91 -2.91
C ASN A 77 2.49 14.00 -1.38
N SER A 78 1.97 15.08 -0.81
CA SER A 78 2.05 15.30 0.64
C SER A 78 1.30 14.20 1.42
N ILE A 79 0.22 13.64 0.87
CA ILE A 79 -0.55 12.59 1.53
C ILE A 79 0.19 11.25 1.47
N MET A 80 0.88 10.94 0.36
CA MET A 80 1.66 9.71 0.23
C MET A 80 2.70 9.55 1.34
N GLN A 81 3.48 10.59 1.61
CA GLN A 81 4.54 10.55 2.64
C GLN A 81 3.97 10.27 4.03
N TYR A 82 2.92 11.00 4.44
CA TYR A 82 2.27 10.75 5.74
C TYR A 82 1.68 9.34 5.85
N GLN A 83 1.12 8.79 4.76
CA GLN A 83 0.59 7.42 4.77
C GLN A 83 1.71 6.38 4.85
N ILE A 84 2.84 6.59 4.15
CA ILE A 84 4.01 5.70 4.23
C ILE A 84 4.59 5.70 5.65
N ILE A 85 4.80 6.89 6.25
CA ILE A 85 5.24 7.04 7.64
C ILE A 85 4.34 6.25 8.59
N ALA A 86 3.02 6.43 8.48
CA ALA A 86 2.07 5.78 9.37
C ALA A 86 2.08 4.25 9.23
N LEU A 87 2.25 3.74 8.01
CA LEU A 87 2.33 2.30 7.73
C LEU A 87 3.62 1.69 8.26
N GLN A 88 4.76 2.36 8.09
CA GLN A 88 6.04 1.86 8.56
C GLN A 88 6.11 1.82 10.10
N LYS A 89 5.50 2.79 10.78
CA LYS A 89 5.36 2.79 12.25
C LYS A 89 4.61 1.58 12.81
N ILE A 90 3.77 0.94 12.00
CA ILE A 90 3.06 -0.30 12.36
C ILE A 90 3.68 -1.55 11.69
N GLY A 91 4.89 -1.41 11.12
CA GLY A 91 5.66 -2.49 10.51
C GLY A 91 5.24 -2.88 9.10
N VAL A 92 4.38 -2.09 8.44
CA VAL A 92 3.93 -2.33 7.06
C VAL A 92 4.87 -1.62 6.08
N GLN A 93 5.57 -2.40 5.26
CA GLN A 93 6.49 -1.88 4.25
C GLN A 93 5.72 -1.17 3.14
N ALA A 94 5.98 0.12 2.96
CA ALA A 94 5.38 0.94 1.91
C ALA A 94 6.45 1.83 1.25
N CYS A 95 6.28 2.11 -0.04
CA CYS A 95 7.14 3.03 -0.79
C CYS A 95 6.33 3.87 -1.76
N CYS A 96 6.93 4.93 -2.32
CA CYS A 96 6.39 5.63 -3.47
C CYS A 96 7.30 5.57 -4.70
N VAL A 97 6.71 5.62 -5.89
CA VAL A 97 7.37 5.71 -7.19
C VAL A 97 6.92 7.01 -7.87
N ASP A 98 7.86 7.80 -8.39
CA ASP A 98 7.61 9.10 -9.00
C ASP A 98 8.25 9.22 -10.41
N TYR A 99 8.00 10.30 -11.13
CA TYR A 99 8.44 10.50 -12.53
C TYR A 99 9.97 10.56 -12.72
N ASN A 100 10.72 10.95 -11.68
CA ASN A 100 12.18 11.13 -11.72
C ASN A 100 12.97 9.88 -11.26
N CYS A 101 12.30 8.77 -11.01
CA CYS A 101 12.86 7.67 -10.24
C CYS A 101 13.81 6.75 -11.04
N GLN A 102 15.11 6.76 -10.68
CA GLN A 102 16.00 5.60 -10.85
C GLN A 102 15.72 4.48 -9.81
N GLY A 103 14.86 4.77 -8.83
CA GLY A 103 14.44 3.90 -7.71
C GLY A 103 13.23 4.51 -6.97
N GLY A 104 12.52 3.75 -6.13
CA GLY A 104 11.42 4.28 -5.30
C GLY A 104 11.91 5.02 -4.06
N GLN A 105 11.00 5.47 -3.22
CA GLN A 105 11.29 6.16 -1.96
C GLN A 105 10.58 5.47 -0.79
N ALA A 106 11.30 5.19 0.29
CA ALA A 106 10.76 4.64 1.54
C ALA A 106 11.57 5.17 2.74
N LEU A 107 11.01 5.15 3.96
CA LEU A 107 11.78 5.48 5.17
C LEU A 107 12.42 4.23 5.76
N PHE A 108 13.58 4.39 6.38
CA PHE A 108 14.19 3.34 7.19
C PHE A 108 14.63 3.96 8.51
N ASP A 109 14.51 3.21 9.59
CA ASP A 109 15.13 3.56 10.85
C ASP A 109 16.65 3.37 10.67
N ASP A 110 17.47 4.41 10.90
CA ASP A 110 18.94 4.37 10.85
C ASP A 110 19.54 3.53 12.01
N ASP A 111 19.10 2.29 12.18
CA ASP A 111 19.49 1.41 13.30
C ASP A 111 20.80 0.62 13.03
N ASP A 112 21.47 0.84 11.89
CA ASP A 112 22.74 0.17 11.53
C ASP A 112 24.03 0.95 11.92
N ASP A 113 23.94 2.00 12.75
CA ASP A 113 25.12 2.73 13.24
C ASP A 113 25.29 2.52 14.76
N GLU A 114 26.17 1.57 15.14
CA GLU A 114 26.68 1.41 16.51
C GLU A 114 27.42 2.71 16.94
N GLY A 115 26.69 3.71 17.44
CA GLY A 115 27.26 4.83 18.20
C GLY A 115 26.87 6.26 17.83
N GLY A 116 25.81 6.49 17.06
CA GLY A 116 25.35 7.84 16.67
C GLY A 116 24.08 8.30 17.39
N ALA A 117 23.98 9.59 17.73
CA ALA A 117 22.79 10.19 18.34
C ALA A 117 21.55 10.06 17.43
N LYS A 118 20.42 9.64 18.00
CA LYS A 118 19.11 9.59 17.31
C LYS A 118 18.76 10.96 16.73
N SER A 119 18.84 11.11 15.42
CA SER A 119 18.28 12.25 14.71
C SER A 119 16.78 12.03 14.53
N ASP A 120 15.99 12.96 15.08
CA ASP A 120 14.52 12.98 15.15
C ASP A 120 13.85 13.30 13.79
N GLY A 121 14.44 12.84 12.69
CA GLY A 121 14.00 13.16 11.32
C GLY A 121 13.81 11.89 10.51
N ASP A 122 12.56 11.60 10.14
CA ASP A 122 12.22 10.56 9.17
C ASP A 122 13.02 10.81 7.86
N VAL A 123 14.02 9.96 7.55
CA VAL A 123 14.85 10.09 6.33
C VAL A 123 14.25 9.28 5.19
N ILE A 124 13.85 9.94 4.10
CA ILE A 124 13.41 9.30 2.86
C ILE A 124 14.63 8.80 2.09
N LEU A 125 14.78 7.47 2.02
CA LEU A 125 15.82 6.81 1.26
C LEU A 125 15.32 6.33 -0.10
N THR A 126 16.21 6.36 -1.09
CA THR A 126 15.96 5.78 -2.41
C THR A 126 16.11 4.26 -2.32
N VAL A 127 15.11 3.52 -2.80
CA VAL A 127 15.10 2.05 -2.83
C VAL A 127 15.23 1.52 -4.27
N PRO A 128 15.91 0.39 -4.50
CA PRO A 128 16.03 -0.18 -5.85
C PRO A 128 14.68 -0.56 -6.44
N MET A 129 14.46 -0.30 -7.73
CA MET A 129 13.25 -0.77 -8.43
C MET A 129 13.09 -2.29 -8.38
N SER A 130 14.19 -3.05 -8.32
CA SER A 130 14.15 -4.51 -8.17
C SER A 130 13.45 -4.94 -6.89
N ASP A 131 13.65 -4.22 -5.79
CA ASP A 131 13.05 -4.54 -4.50
C ASP A 131 11.52 -4.35 -4.52
N ILE A 132 11.07 -3.31 -5.21
CA ILE A 132 9.64 -3.06 -5.46
C ILE A 132 9.09 -4.15 -6.38
N ALA A 133 9.79 -4.44 -7.49
CA ALA A 133 9.40 -5.47 -8.45
C ALA A 133 9.42 -6.89 -7.87
N ASP A 134 10.19 -7.13 -6.82
CA ASP A 134 10.23 -8.38 -6.06
C ASP A 134 9.15 -8.42 -4.97
N GLY A 135 8.38 -7.35 -4.74
CA GLY A 135 7.34 -7.32 -3.72
C GLY A 135 7.88 -7.30 -2.30
N LYS A 136 9.00 -6.60 -2.07
CA LYS A 136 9.46 -6.29 -0.69
C LYS A 136 8.53 -5.29 0.01
N PHE A 137 7.78 -4.49 -0.75
CA PHE A 137 6.80 -3.52 -0.25
C PHE A 137 5.39 -4.05 -0.42
N THR A 138 4.58 -3.93 0.63
CA THR A 138 3.15 -4.32 0.62
C THR A 138 2.29 -3.27 -0.08
N LEU A 139 2.66 -1.99 0.06
CA LEU A 139 2.00 -0.87 -0.61
C LEU A 139 2.98 -0.08 -1.47
N VAL A 140 2.61 0.15 -2.72
CA VAL A 140 3.36 0.97 -3.68
C VAL A 140 2.48 2.13 -4.10
N TYR A 141 2.77 3.32 -3.57
CA TYR A 141 2.09 4.55 -3.94
C TYR A 141 2.71 5.14 -5.21
N SER A 142 1.91 5.69 -6.11
CA SER A 142 2.43 6.40 -7.27
C SER A 142 1.38 7.29 -7.92
N HIS A 143 1.85 8.26 -8.71
CA HIS A 143 0.99 8.96 -9.66
C HIS A 143 0.67 8.05 -10.84
N PRO A 144 -0.56 8.11 -11.40
CA PRO A 144 -0.90 7.39 -12.63
C PRO A 144 0.12 7.63 -13.76
N GLU A 145 0.57 8.86 -13.95
CA GLU A 145 1.52 9.25 -15.00
C GLU A 145 2.90 8.61 -14.80
N ALA A 146 3.37 8.53 -13.55
CA ALA A 146 4.66 7.93 -13.25
C ALA A 146 4.71 6.44 -13.63
N LEU A 147 3.61 5.71 -13.40
CA LEU A 147 3.51 4.29 -13.73
C LEU A 147 3.17 4.02 -15.20
N LEU A 148 2.28 4.81 -15.79
CA LEU A 148 1.70 4.52 -17.10
C LEU A 148 2.40 5.23 -18.25
N SER A 149 3.11 6.33 -18.00
CA SER A 149 3.75 7.13 -19.05
C SER A 149 5.25 6.87 -19.18
N THR A 150 5.91 6.30 -18.16
CA THR A 150 7.35 6.04 -18.18
C THR A 150 7.67 4.57 -18.51
N ASP A 151 8.77 4.31 -19.22
CA ASP A 151 9.21 2.94 -19.51
C ASP A 151 9.58 2.18 -18.24
N THR A 152 10.18 2.87 -17.26
CA THR A 152 10.53 2.31 -15.96
C THR A 152 9.28 1.89 -15.18
N GLY A 153 8.24 2.73 -15.13
CA GLY A 153 6.97 2.43 -14.48
C GLY A 153 6.22 1.28 -15.14
N LYS A 154 6.14 1.28 -16.48
CA LYS A 154 5.56 0.16 -17.24
C LYS A 154 6.30 -1.15 -16.99
N SER A 155 7.63 -1.11 -17.03
CA SER A 155 8.48 -2.28 -16.75
C SER A 155 8.27 -2.79 -15.32
N LEU A 156 8.12 -1.90 -14.35
CA LEU A 156 7.85 -2.26 -12.97
C LEU A 156 6.51 -3.01 -12.84
N ILE A 157 5.43 -2.48 -13.40
CA ILE A 157 4.12 -3.15 -13.40
C ILE A 157 4.22 -4.50 -14.08
N GLN A 158 4.80 -4.57 -15.27
CA GLN A 158 4.93 -5.81 -16.05
C GLN A 158 5.71 -6.88 -15.27
N ASN A 159 6.79 -6.50 -14.56
CA ASN A 159 7.54 -7.44 -13.73
C ASN A 159 6.71 -7.98 -12.56
N MET A 160 5.94 -7.13 -11.88
CA MET A 160 5.08 -7.53 -10.77
C MET A 160 3.90 -8.40 -11.25
N GLU A 161 3.34 -8.10 -12.42
CA GLU A 161 2.29 -8.90 -13.07
C GLU A 161 2.80 -10.28 -13.47
N ASN A 162 3.97 -10.35 -14.12
CA ASN A 162 4.62 -11.62 -14.48
C ASN A 162 4.86 -12.54 -13.27
N LYS A 163 5.19 -11.94 -12.12
CA LYS A 163 5.38 -12.66 -10.85
C LYS A 163 4.06 -12.95 -10.11
N LYS A 164 2.93 -12.43 -10.59
CA LYS A 164 1.59 -12.55 -10.00
C LYS A 164 1.52 -12.10 -8.53
N ILE A 165 2.21 -11.00 -8.22
CA ILE A 165 2.24 -10.45 -6.84
C ILE A 165 1.33 -9.25 -6.63
N ILE A 166 0.80 -8.66 -7.71
CA ILE A 166 -0.21 -7.60 -7.63
C ILE A 166 -1.53 -8.25 -7.19
N SER A 167 -2.01 -7.86 -6.00
CA SER A 167 -3.22 -8.42 -5.39
C SER A 167 -4.44 -7.52 -5.58
N CYS A 168 -4.22 -6.21 -5.63
CA CYS A 168 -5.24 -5.19 -5.85
C CYS A 168 -4.62 -3.88 -6.33
N ILE A 169 -5.43 -3.07 -7.00
CA ILE A 169 -5.11 -1.70 -7.39
C ILE A 169 -6.14 -0.80 -6.71
N ALA A 170 -5.68 0.22 -6.01
CA ALA A 170 -6.52 1.23 -5.39
C ALA A 170 -6.35 2.55 -6.13
N VAL A 171 -7.46 3.20 -6.48
CA VAL A 171 -7.47 4.53 -7.09
C VAL A 171 -8.02 5.50 -6.07
N ASP A 172 -7.13 6.31 -5.49
CA ASP A 172 -7.50 7.37 -4.58
C ASP A 172 -7.94 8.61 -5.36
N GLU A 173 -8.84 9.40 -4.77
CA GLU A 173 -9.46 10.56 -5.41
C GLU A 173 -10.00 10.28 -6.83
N ALA A 174 -10.64 9.12 -7.02
CA ALA A 174 -11.17 8.68 -8.32
C ALA A 174 -12.12 9.66 -9.01
N HIS A 175 -12.68 10.64 -8.28
CA HIS A 175 -13.47 11.73 -8.84
C HIS A 175 -12.66 12.65 -9.78
N MET A 176 -11.32 12.60 -9.73
CA MET A 176 -10.43 13.32 -10.65
C MET A 176 -10.35 12.66 -12.03
N ILE A 177 -10.87 11.44 -12.18
CA ILE A 177 -11.04 10.78 -13.47
C ILE A 177 -12.35 11.31 -14.08
N LEU A 178 -12.29 12.51 -14.64
CA LEU A 178 -13.36 13.05 -15.48
C LEU A 178 -12.76 13.40 -16.85
N GLU A 179 -13.51 13.03 -17.90
CA GLU A 179 -13.18 13.17 -19.32
C GLU A 179 -12.78 14.58 -19.74
#